data_AF-A0A7M2A424-F1
#
_entry.id   AF-A0A7M2A424-F1
#
_cell.length_a   1.000
_cell.length_b   1.000
_cell.length_c   1.000
_cell.angle_alpha   90.00
_cell.angle_beta   90.00
_cell.angle_gamma   90.00
#
_symmetry.space_group_name_H-M   'P 1'
#
loop_
_entity.id
_entity.type
_entity.pdbx_description
1 polymer ?
#
loop_
_entity_poly.entity_id
_entity_poly.type
_entity_poly.pdbx_seq_one_letter_code
_entity_poly.pdbx_strand_id
1 'polypeptide(L)'
;MQLHFPIWLFFVLLFVPDLTMLGYAMNKKIGAIVYNFGHTFIFPLLLALSYLYFSNDYLLLGSIIWIAHICLDRAIGAGLKYQDSAFTSTHIQRL
;
A
#
# COMPACT_ATOMS: atom_id res chain seq x y z
N MET A 1 -14.74 -12.90 -16.09
CA MET A 1 -14.54 -12.65 -14.66
C MET A 1 -15.19 -11.33 -14.34
N GLN A 2 -16.45 -11.35 -13.90
CA GLN A 2 -17.15 -10.15 -13.45
C GLN A 2 -17.01 -10.12 -11.93
N LEU A 3 -16.42 -9.05 -11.38
CA LEU A 3 -16.37 -8.83 -9.95
C LEU A 3 -17.73 -8.22 -9.56
N HIS A 4 -18.60 -9.00 -8.91
CA HIS A 4 -19.92 -8.55 -8.45
C HIS A 4 -19.79 -7.71 -7.16
N PHE A 5 -18.94 -6.68 -7.20
CA PHE A 5 -18.72 -5.77 -6.09
C PHE A 5 -19.13 -4.36 -6.47
N PRO A 6 -19.78 -3.63 -5.54
CA PRO A 6 -20.17 -2.28 -5.82
C PRO A 6 -18.94 -1.37 -5.85
N ILE A 7 -18.82 -0.54 -6.88
CA ILE A 7 -17.63 0.31 -7.11
C ILE A 7 -17.36 1.28 -5.94
N TRP A 8 -18.38 1.66 -5.17
CA TRP A 8 -18.19 2.52 -4.00
C TRP A 8 -17.32 1.85 -2.92
N LEU A 9 -17.40 0.52 -2.76
CA LEU A 9 -16.59 -0.22 -1.79
C LEU A 9 -15.11 -0.15 -2.12
N PHE A 10 -14.78 -0.18 -3.41
CA PHE A 10 -13.41 0.02 -3.90
C PHE A 10 -12.87 1.39 -3.46
N PHE A 11 -13.63 2.47 -3.70
CA PHE A 11 -13.19 3.81 -3.30
C PHE A 11 -13.09 3.98 -1.79
N VAL A 12 -14.06 3.45 -1.02
CA VAL A 12 -14.00 3.50 0.45
C VAL A 12 -12.72 2.84 0.94
N LEU A 13 -12.44 1.60 0.51
CA LEU A 13 -11.24 0.87 0.92
C LEU A 13 -9.95 1.50 0.41
N LEU A 14 -9.98 2.17 -0.76
CA LEU A 14 -8.83 2.88 -1.30
C LEU A 14 -8.44 4.09 -0.43
N PHE A 15 -9.42 4.80 0.14
CA PHE A 15 -9.22 5.99 0.97
C PHE A 15 -9.19 5.71 2.47
N VAL A 16 -9.39 4.45 2.90
CA VAL A 16 -9.25 4.08 4.31
C VAL A 16 -7.83 4.44 4.77
N PRO A 17 -7.68 5.07 5.94
CA PRO A 17 -6.38 5.43 6.48
C PRO A 17 -5.50 4.18 6.61
N ASP A 18 -4.28 4.29 6.12
CA ASP A 18 -3.36 3.17 6.07
C ASP A 18 -3.00 2.68 7.49
N LEU A 19 -3.29 1.41 7.78
CA LEU A 19 -2.98 0.76 9.06
C LEU A 19 -1.48 0.78 9.39
N THR A 20 -0.61 0.76 8.38
CA THR A 20 0.84 0.82 8.52
C THR A 20 1.31 2.18 9.06
N MET A 21 0.49 3.23 8.95
CA MET A 21 0.78 4.53 9.57
C MET A 21 0.66 4.48 11.10
N LEU A 22 -0.01 3.49 11.70
CA LEU A 22 -0.07 3.35 13.17
C LEU A 22 1.31 3.14 13.78
N GLY A 23 2.28 2.59 13.04
CA GLY A 23 3.67 2.47 13.50
C GLY A 23 4.34 3.81 13.83
N TYR A 24 3.86 4.92 13.25
CA TYR A 24 4.35 6.27 13.59
C TYR A 24 3.97 6.71 15.00
N ALA A 25 2.95 6.11 15.62
CA ALA A 25 2.55 6.42 16.99
C ALA A 25 3.61 5.98 18.03
N MET A 26 4.41 4.95 17.72
CA MET A 26 5.46 4.46 18.61
C MET A 26 6.78 5.21 18.42
N ASN A 27 7.28 5.28 17.18
CA ASN A 27 8.52 5.97 16.85
C ASN A 27 8.60 6.22 15.34
N LYS A 28 9.21 7.33 14.91
CA LYS A 28 9.45 7.66 13.50
C LYS A 28 10.23 6.55 12.76
N LYS A 29 11.21 5.91 13.42
CA LYS A 29 11.98 4.81 12.81
C LYS A 29 11.15 3.55 12.59
N ILE A 30 10.37 3.15 13.58
CA ILE A 30 9.51 1.97 13.52
C ILE A 30 8.38 2.22 12.51
N GLY A 31 7.77 3.40 12.53
CA GLY A 31 6.76 3.81 11.56
C GLY A 31 7.27 3.76 10.12
N ALA A 32 8.48 4.27 9.85
CA ALA A 32 9.08 4.20 8.52
C ALA A 32 9.31 2.76 8.03
N ILE A 33 9.78 1.87 8.90
CA ILE A 33 10.00 0.45 8.56
C ILE A 33 8.67 -0.25 8.28
N VAL A 34 7.70 -0.14 9.19
CA VAL A 34 6.38 -0.78 9.08
C VAL A 34 5.64 -0.29 7.84
N TYR A 35 5.71 1.01 7.58
CA TYR A 35 5.13 1.63 6.40
C TYR A 35 5.73 1.10 5.09
N ASN A 36 7.06 1.10 4.97
CA ASN A 36 7.73 0.61 3.76
C ASN A 36 7.46 -0.89 3.54
N PHE A 37 7.36 -1.67 4.61
CA PHE A 37 7.05 -3.09 4.54
C PHE A 37 5.64 -3.34 3.99
N GLY A 38 4.62 -2.62 4.49
CA GLY A 38 3.25 -2.73 3.98
C GLY A 38 3.06 -2.15 2.57
N HIS A 39 3.93 -1.24 2.13
CA HIS A 39 3.94 -0.67 0.77
C HIS A 39 4.87 -1.40 -0.20
N THR A 40 5.18 -2.66 0.08
CA THR A 40 5.93 -3.52 -0.84
C THR A 40 4.96 -4.28 -1.75
N PHE A 41 5.17 -4.26 -3.07
CA PHE A 41 4.31 -4.95 -4.04
C PHE A 41 4.31 -6.48 -3.92
N ILE A 42 5.24 -7.06 -3.15
CA ILE A 42 5.34 -8.51 -2.93
C ILE A 42 4.04 -9.05 -2.32
N PHE A 43 3.48 -8.38 -1.30
CA PHE A 43 2.26 -8.85 -0.64
C PHE A 43 1.03 -8.86 -1.54
N PRO A 44 0.67 -7.76 -2.22
CA PRO A 44 -0.47 -7.79 -3.12
C PRO A 44 -0.25 -8.72 -4.32
N LEU A 45 0.99 -8.87 -4.80
CA LEU A 45 1.30 -9.82 -5.88
C LEU A 45 1.11 -11.26 -5.43
N LEU A 46 1.55 -11.63 -4.22
CA LEU A 46 1.27 -12.95 -3.64
C LEU A 46 -0.23 -13.19 -3.46
N LEU A 47 -0.99 -12.16 -3.09
CA LEU A 47 -2.44 -12.24 -2.98
C LEU A 47 -3.13 -12.42 -4.34
N ALA A 48 -2.61 -11.76 -5.39
CA ALA A 48 -3.07 -11.96 -6.76
C ALA A 48 -2.69 -13.35 -7.30
N LEU A 49 -1.54 -13.91 -6.91
CA LEU A 49 -1.13 -15.26 -7.30
C LEU A 49 -1.95 -16.33 -6.57
N SER A 50 -2.31 -16.12 -5.30
CA SER A 50 -3.14 -17.07 -4.56
C SER A 50 -4.55 -17.18 -5.14
N TYR A 51 -5.05 -16.13 -5.79
CA TYR A 51 -6.27 -16.19 -6.59
C TYR A 51 -6.25 -17.33 -7.62
N LEU A 52 -5.12 -17.60 -8.28
CA LEU A 52 -4.99 -18.65 -9.29
C LEU A 52 -5.27 -20.05 -8.72
N TYR A 53 -5.04 -20.25 -7.42
CA TYR A 53 -5.27 -21.53 -6.75
C TYR A 53 -6.65 -21.61 -6.11
N PHE A 54 -7.09 -20.55 -5.45
CA PHE A 54 -8.35 -20.54 -4.68
C PHE A 54 -9.57 -20.10 -5.50
N SER A 55 -9.38 -19.48 -6.67
CA SER A 55 -10.43 -18.91 -7.52
C SER A 55 -11.42 -18.02 -6.75
N ASN A 56 -10.93 -17.32 -5.72
CA ASN A 56 -11.74 -16.52 -4.83
C ASN A 56 -11.64 -15.04 -5.21
N ASP A 57 -12.73 -14.50 -5.75
CA ASP A 57 -12.83 -13.11 -6.23
C ASP A 57 -12.49 -12.04 -5.17
N TYR A 58 -12.66 -12.33 -3.87
CA TYR A 58 -12.25 -11.43 -2.79
C TYR A 58 -10.72 -11.26 -2.71
N LEU A 59 -9.94 -12.29 -3.04
CA LEU A 59 -8.47 -12.22 -3.06
C LEU A 59 -8.01 -11.30 -4.19
N LEU A 60 -8.61 -11.45 -5.37
CA LEU A 60 -8.31 -10.60 -6.51
C LEU A 60 -8.71 -9.15 -6.24
N LEU A 61 -9.92 -8.91 -5.73
CA LEU A 61 -10.37 -7.57 -5.34
C LEU A 61 -9.42 -6.92 -4.32
N GLY A 62 -9.05 -7.65 -3.27
CA GLY A 62 -8.11 -7.18 -2.25
C GLY A 62 -6.75 -6.81 -2.85
N SER A 63 -6.22 -7.65 -3.76
CA SER A 63 -4.94 -7.37 -4.43
C SER A 63 -4.98 -6.11 -5.28
N ILE A 64 -6.06 -5.90 -6.06
CA ILE A 64 -6.25 -4.71 -6.91
C ILE A 64 -6.36 -3.44 -6.06
N ILE A 65 -7.17 -3.46 -5.00
CA ILE A 65 -7.31 -2.33 -4.07
C ILE A 65 -5.96 -1.98 -3.45
N TRP A 66 -5.21 -2.99 -2.97
CA TRP A 66 -3.93 -2.78 -2.32
C TRP A 66 -2.89 -2.21 -3.29
N ILE A 67 -2.80 -2.72 -4.52
CA ILE A 67 -1.92 -2.15 -5.56
C ILE A 67 -2.32 -0.71 -5.85
N ALA A 68 -3.61 -0.44 -6.04
CA ALA A 68 -4.12 0.90 -6.29
C ALA A 68 -3.78 1.86 -5.13
N HIS A 69 -3.88 1.40 -3.89
CA HIS A 69 -3.50 2.17 -2.71
C HIS A 69 -2.01 2.51 -2.70
N ILE A 70 -1.12 1.53 -2.96
CA ILE A 70 0.33 1.78 -3.06
C ILE A 70 0.64 2.78 -4.19
N CYS A 71 -0.01 2.64 -5.34
CA CYS A 71 0.18 3.56 -6.47
C CYS A 71 -0.31 4.98 -6.14
N LEU A 72 -1.47 5.10 -5.48
CA LEU A 72 -2.02 6.38 -5.04
C LEU A 72 -1.09 7.06 -4.03
N ASP A 73 -0.62 6.32 -3.03
CA ASP A 73 0.33 6.81 -2.03
C ASP A 73 1.61 7.36 -2.69
N ARG A 74 2.18 6.59 -3.63
CA ARG A 74 3.37 7.01 -4.39
C ARG A 74 3.10 8.19 -5.31
N ALA A 75 1.92 8.28 -5.90
CA ALA A 75 1.51 9.40 -6.76
C ALA A 75 1.30 10.70 -5.97
N ILE A 76 0.85 10.62 -4.72
CA ILE A 76 0.70 11.77 -3.81
C ILE A 76 2.07 12.32 -3.35
N GLY A 77 3.16 11.61 -3.65
CA GLY A 77 4.51 12.03 -3.27
C GLY A 77 4.93 11.53 -1.89
N ALA A 78 4.17 10.61 -1.29
CA ALA A 78 4.64 9.82 -0.16
C ALA A 78 5.67 8.79 -0.65
N GLY A 79 6.88 9.29 -0.92
CA GLY A 79 8.03 8.46 -1.28
C GLY A 79 8.47 7.54 -0.14
N LEU A 80 9.56 6.81 -0.36
CA LEU A 80 10.19 6.00 0.69
C LEU A 80 10.47 6.87 1.91
N LYS A 81 9.88 6.51 3.06
CA LYS A 81 10.09 7.24 4.29
C LYS A 81 11.44 6.82 4.87
N TYR A 82 12.44 7.67 4.72
CA TYR A 82 13.79 7.45 5.24
C TYR A 82 13.89 7.95 6.68
N GLN A 83 14.70 7.25 7.48
CA GLN A 83 14.82 7.43 8.93
C GLN A 83 15.34 8.81 9.35
N ASP A 84 16.00 9.54 8.43
CA ASP A 84 16.71 10.79 8.70
C ASP A 84 16.23 11.99 7.89
N SER A 85 15.04 11.94 7.26
CA SER A 85 14.57 13.10 6.49
C SER A 85 13.06 13.29 6.52
N ALA A 86 12.66 14.54 6.77
CA ALA A 86 11.30 15.01 6.61
C ALA A 86 10.88 14.82 5.14
N PHE A 87 9.82 14.04 4.90
CA PHE A 87 8.88 13.93 3.76
C PHE A 87 9.29 14.30 2.30
N THR A 88 10.54 14.65 2.00
CA THR A 88 10.96 15.33 0.76
C THR A 88 12.41 15.01 0.39
N SER A 89 12.93 13.84 0.74
CA SER A 89 14.29 13.44 0.33
C SER A 89 14.25 12.34 -0.70
N THR A 90 14.46 12.76 -1.95
CA THR A 90 14.72 11.85 -3.06
C THR A 90 16.23 11.69 -3.24
N HIS A 91 16.68 10.57 -3.81
CA HIS A 91 18.10 10.27 -4.06
C HIS A 91 18.81 11.34 -4.94
N ILE A 92 18.05 12.18 -5.65
CA ILE A 92 18.53 13.29 -6.47
C ILE A 92 19.04 14.47 -5.62
N GLN A 93 18.54 14.67 -4.40
CA GLN A 93 18.98 15.76 -3.51
C GLN A 93 20.30 15.46 -2.77
N ARG A 94 20.93 14.31 -3.04
CA ARG A 94 22.18 13.88 -2.41
C ARG A 94 23.38 13.86 -3.38
N LEU A 95 23.25 14.48 -4.55
CA LEU A 95 24.35 14.72 -5.49
C LEU A 95 24.89 16.14 -5.31
#